data_AF-A0A370VJ13-F1
#
_entry.id   AF-A0A370VJ13-F1
#
_cell.length_a   1.000
_cell.length_b   1.000
_cell.length_c   1.000
_cell.angle_alpha   90.00
_cell.angle_beta   90.00
_cell.angle_gamma   90.00
#
_symmetry.space_group_name_H-M   'P 1'
#
loop_
_entity.id
_entity.type
_entity.pdbx_description
1 polymer ?
#
loop_
_entity_poly.entity_id
_entity_poly.type
_entity_poly.pdbx_seq_one_letter_code
_entity_poly.pdbx_strand_id
1 'polypeptide(L)'
;MGSDMSGLGLSAPEEAVYRHFLRNPDTSDDEIHTLLGLDRREVDTSVRRLCTLGVLHRTGPGALASADPETAVERLTDLCLRELHRELARVTQARHLVSELRQEQPREAASAPRVERLADVERIRARIDDLAFFAREEILSVEPYVELTPENIAHARPLDQRCLRRGVRIRSVVPGTALGHPPTAGYLRELSSRGAQIRVARTVTERVLVYDRSTALVPVDPDDTARGALLVREEGLVAQLLALFDKIWCDADPLPRLDENGDDRDRPTELEQRVLESMCRVSKDEVGARELGISVRTYRRHVADLMQVLGAAGRPQAALLARERGWI
;
A
#
# COMPACT_ATOMS: atom_id res chain seq x y z
N MET A 1 -9.09 -31.20 -0.28
CA MET A 1 -9.53 -30.11 0.60
C MET A 1 -10.86 -30.53 1.21
N GLY A 2 -10.94 -30.62 2.53
CA GLY A 2 -12.10 -31.20 3.21
C GLY A 2 -13.38 -30.41 2.91
N SER A 3 -14.47 -31.14 2.65
CA SER A 3 -15.84 -30.63 2.45
C SER A 3 -16.44 -30.12 3.78
N ASP A 4 -15.66 -29.41 4.59
CA ASP A 4 -16.05 -28.96 5.92
C ASP A 4 -16.97 -27.73 5.81
N MET A 5 -18.14 -27.78 6.47
CA MET A 5 -19.12 -26.68 6.50
C MET A 5 -18.84 -25.68 7.62
N SER A 6 -17.73 -25.84 8.34
CA SER A 6 -17.23 -24.85 9.31
C SER A 6 -17.09 -23.44 8.72
N GLY A 7 -16.67 -23.33 7.46
CA GLY A 7 -16.58 -22.06 6.73
C GLY A 7 -17.92 -21.39 6.44
N LEU A 8 -19.03 -22.12 6.57
CA LEU A 8 -20.40 -21.62 6.39
C LEU A 8 -21.13 -21.40 7.71
N GLY A 9 -20.41 -21.45 8.85
CA GLY A 9 -20.96 -21.15 10.16
C GLY A 9 -21.67 -22.32 10.86
N LEU A 10 -21.51 -23.55 10.38
CA LEU A 10 -21.93 -24.74 11.11
C LEU A 10 -20.81 -25.27 12.00
N SER A 11 -21.18 -25.67 13.21
CA SER A 11 -20.31 -26.43 14.10
C SER A 11 -20.23 -27.91 13.69
N ALA A 12 -19.18 -28.61 14.15
CA ALA A 12 -19.02 -30.03 13.90
C ALA A 12 -20.24 -30.91 14.26
N PRO A 13 -20.93 -30.72 15.41
CA PRO A 13 -22.14 -31.47 15.71
C PRO A 13 -23.32 -31.12 14.78
N GLU A 14 -23.48 -29.86 14.38
CA GLU A 14 -24.53 -29.45 13.43
C GLU A 14 -24.30 -30.06 12.04
N GLU A 15 -23.07 -30.06 11.55
CA GLU A 15 -22.69 -30.71 10.29
C GLU A 15 -22.93 -32.22 10.33
N ALA A 16 -22.62 -32.88 11.45
CA ALA A 16 -22.86 -34.30 11.65
C ALA A 16 -24.37 -34.64 11.61
N VAL A 17 -25.20 -33.84 12.29
CA VAL A 17 -26.66 -33.99 12.29
C VAL A 17 -27.24 -33.78 10.89
N TYR A 18 -26.85 -32.72 10.18
CA TYR A 18 -27.33 -32.47 8.82
C TYR A 18 -26.96 -33.61 7.85
N ARG A 19 -25.70 -34.05 7.87
CA ARG A 19 -25.25 -35.17 7.02
C ARG A 19 -25.94 -36.48 7.36
N HIS A 20 -26.29 -36.70 8.63
CA HIS A 20 -27.03 -37.89 9.05
C HIS A 20 -28.40 -37.93 8.37
N PHE A 21 -29.18 -36.85 8.46
CA PHE A 21 -30.49 -36.74 7.81
C PHE A 21 -30.42 -36.69 6.29
N LEU A 22 -29.31 -36.26 5.70
CA LEU A 22 -29.09 -36.33 4.26
C LEU A 22 -28.94 -37.79 3.78
N ARG A 23 -28.35 -38.65 4.61
CA ARG A 23 -28.11 -40.07 4.29
C ARG A 23 -29.26 -40.97 4.73
N ASN A 24 -29.96 -40.59 5.81
CA ASN A 24 -31.02 -41.37 6.44
C ASN A 24 -32.24 -40.45 6.70
N PRO A 25 -33.07 -40.19 5.67
CA PRO A 25 -34.19 -39.25 5.79
C PRO A 25 -35.34 -39.76 6.68
N ASP A 26 -35.43 -41.06 6.92
CA ASP A 26 -36.49 -41.68 7.73
C ASP A 26 -36.14 -41.77 9.23
N THR A 27 -34.98 -41.26 9.64
CA THR A 27 -34.55 -41.32 11.04
C THR A 27 -35.42 -40.44 11.94
N SER A 28 -35.83 -40.98 13.09
CA SER A 28 -36.56 -40.23 14.13
C SER A 28 -35.63 -39.27 14.88
N ASP A 29 -36.10 -38.05 15.17
CA ASP A 29 -35.37 -37.03 15.97
C ASP A 29 -34.85 -37.60 17.31
N ASP A 30 -35.64 -38.49 17.91
CA ASP A 30 -35.39 -39.05 19.24
C ASP A 30 -34.20 -40.03 19.29
N GLU A 31 -33.79 -40.63 18.17
CA GLU A 31 -32.74 -41.67 18.13
C GLU A 31 -31.35 -41.12 17.78
N ILE A 32 -31.27 -39.87 17.31
CA ILE A 32 -30.06 -39.30 16.69
C ILE A 32 -28.92 -39.14 17.67
N HIS A 33 -29.20 -38.73 18.91
CA HIS A 33 -28.19 -38.57 19.95
C HIS A 33 -27.42 -39.89 20.20
N THR A 34 -28.12 -41.03 20.15
CA THR A 34 -27.49 -42.34 20.29
C THR A 34 -26.71 -42.73 19.02
N LEU A 35 -27.26 -42.46 17.84
CA LEU A 35 -26.63 -42.79 16.55
C LEU A 35 -25.35 -41.98 16.27
N LEU A 36 -25.29 -40.74 16.73
CA LEU A 36 -24.12 -39.87 16.58
C LEU A 36 -23.15 -39.92 17.77
N GLY A 37 -23.53 -40.58 18.86
CA GLY A 37 -22.73 -40.63 20.10
C GLY A 37 -22.56 -39.25 20.76
N LEU A 38 -23.54 -38.37 20.58
CA LEU A 38 -23.55 -36.99 21.11
C LEU A 38 -24.51 -36.88 22.30
N ASP A 39 -24.30 -35.87 23.14
CA ASP A 39 -25.24 -35.57 24.23
C ASP A 39 -26.61 -35.15 23.67
N ARG A 40 -27.70 -35.62 24.29
CA ARG A 40 -29.05 -35.33 23.80
C ARG A 40 -29.37 -33.83 23.77
N ARG A 41 -28.86 -33.05 24.72
CA ARG A 41 -29.07 -31.58 24.73
C ARG A 41 -28.31 -30.89 23.61
N GLU A 42 -27.13 -31.41 23.25
CA GLU A 42 -26.31 -30.88 22.17
C GLU A 42 -26.96 -31.14 20.79
N VAL A 43 -27.51 -32.34 20.60
CA VAL A 43 -28.29 -32.68 19.40
C VAL A 43 -29.56 -31.84 19.31
N ASP A 44 -30.34 -31.74 20.39
CA ASP A 44 -31.56 -30.92 20.40
C ASP A 44 -31.27 -29.44 20.06
N THR A 45 -30.14 -28.92 20.53
CA THR A 45 -29.69 -27.55 20.22
C THR A 45 -29.29 -27.42 18.76
N SER A 46 -28.54 -28.40 18.23
CA SER A 46 -28.11 -28.46 16.83
C SER A 46 -29.30 -28.55 15.88
N VAL A 47 -30.25 -29.45 16.16
CA VAL A 47 -31.49 -29.62 15.38
C VAL A 47 -32.30 -28.32 15.37
N ARG A 48 -32.48 -27.68 16.53
CA ARG A 48 -33.22 -26.42 16.63
C ARG A 48 -32.56 -25.30 15.82
N ARG A 49 -31.24 -25.21 15.89
CA ARG A 49 -30.46 -24.23 15.12
C ARG A 49 -30.51 -24.52 13.62
N LEU A 50 -30.31 -25.76 13.18
CA LEU A 50 -30.44 -26.16 11.78
C LEU A 50 -31.85 -25.93 11.22
N CYS A 51 -32.90 -26.13 12.02
CA CYS A 51 -34.27 -25.74 11.66
C CYS A 51 -34.42 -24.22 11.48
N THR A 52 -33.77 -23.44 12.35
CA THR A 52 -33.81 -21.97 12.29
C THR A 52 -33.06 -21.43 11.06
N LEU A 53 -31.97 -22.11 10.67
CA LEU A 53 -31.20 -21.83 9.47
C LEU A 53 -31.89 -22.31 8.18
N GLY A 54 -32.97 -23.10 8.29
CA GLY A 54 -33.70 -23.67 7.14
C GLY A 54 -32.93 -24.79 6.42
N VAL A 55 -31.99 -25.42 7.12
CA VAL A 55 -31.19 -26.55 6.63
C VAL A 55 -31.85 -27.89 6.99
N LEU A 56 -32.63 -27.92 8.06
CA LEU A 56 -33.57 -28.98 8.40
C LEU A 56 -34.99 -28.42 8.47
N HIS A 57 -35.98 -29.26 8.22
CA HIS A 57 -37.39 -28.90 8.28
C HIS A 57 -38.17 -29.96 9.07
N ARG A 58 -39.04 -29.53 9.99
CA ARG A 58 -39.96 -30.45 10.68
C ARG A 58 -41.12 -30.79 9.76
N THR A 59 -41.28 -32.07 9.43
CA THR A 59 -42.33 -32.59 8.54
C THR A 59 -43.49 -33.22 9.31
N GLY A 60 -43.31 -33.49 10.61
CA GLY A 60 -44.35 -34.02 11.50
C GLY A 60 -43.84 -34.21 12.94
N PRO A 61 -44.65 -34.80 13.84
CA PRO A 61 -44.21 -35.12 15.20
C PRO A 61 -43.05 -36.13 15.16
N GLY A 62 -41.85 -35.69 15.52
CA GLY A 62 -40.63 -36.52 15.53
C GLY A 62 -39.97 -36.74 14.16
N ALA A 63 -40.55 -36.21 13.07
CA ALA A 63 -40.02 -36.35 11.72
C ALA A 63 -39.32 -35.07 11.24
N LEU A 64 -38.11 -35.23 10.72
CA LEU A 64 -37.25 -34.16 10.21
C LEU A 64 -36.79 -34.52 8.80
N ALA A 65 -36.78 -33.55 7.90
CA ALA A 65 -36.24 -33.68 6.56
C ALA A 65 -35.07 -32.71 6.36
N SER A 66 -34.02 -33.18 5.70
CA SER A 66 -32.92 -32.32 5.28
C SER A 66 -33.28 -31.53 4.03
N ALA A 67 -32.85 -30.26 3.97
CA ALA A 67 -32.83 -29.54 2.71
C ALA A 67 -31.79 -30.17 1.77
N ASP A 68 -32.04 -30.11 0.47
CA ASP A 68 -31.06 -30.55 -0.51
C ASP A 68 -29.75 -29.74 -0.35
N PRO A 69 -28.59 -30.32 -0.68
CA PRO A 69 -27.30 -29.68 -0.43
C PRO A 69 -27.13 -28.33 -1.12
N GLU A 70 -27.72 -28.14 -2.31
CA GLU A 70 -27.64 -26.90 -3.07
C GLU A 70 -28.39 -25.78 -2.32
N THR A 71 -29.63 -26.03 -1.94
CA THR A 71 -30.44 -25.12 -1.12
C THR A 71 -29.81 -24.84 0.24
N ALA A 72 -29.27 -25.86 0.91
CA ALA A 72 -28.65 -25.71 2.23
C ALA A 72 -27.40 -24.81 2.17
N VAL A 73 -26.51 -25.07 1.21
CA VAL A 73 -25.27 -24.29 1.03
C VAL A 73 -25.59 -22.86 0.60
N GLU A 74 -26.52 -22.66 -0.33
CA GLU A 74 -26.94 -21.32 -0.77
C GLU A 74 -27.48 -20.51 0.41
N ARG A 75 -28.38 -21.10 1.22
CA ARG A 75 -28.93 -20.44 2.43
C ARG A 75 -27.87 -20.06 3.45
N LEU A 76 -26.95 -20.97 3.75
CA LEU A 76 -25.88 -20.71 4.72
C LEU A 76 -24.91 -19.64 4.20
N THR A 77 -24.61 -19.66 2.90
CA THR A 77 -23.80 -18.62 2.23
C THR A 77 -24.48 -17.26 2.33
N ASP A 78 -25.78 -17.20 2.04
CA ASP A 78 -26.60 -15.99 2.15
C ASP A 78 -26.60 -15.41 3.56
N LEU A 79 -26.71 -16.28 4.58
CA LEU A 79 -26.66 -15.87 5.98
C LEU A 79 -25.28 -15.33 6.36
N CYS A 80 -24.21 -16.00 5.93
CA CYS A 80 -22.84 -15.56 6.15
C CYS A 80 -22.58 -14.18 5.51
N LEU A 81 -23.01 -13.99 4.26
CA LEU A 81 -22.92 -12.71 3.55
C LEU A 81 -23.70 -11.60 4.27
N ARG A 82 -24.91 -11.89 4.76
CA ARG A 82 -25.71 -10.92 5.52
C ARG A 82 -25.03 -10.53 6.83
N GLU A 83 -24.46 -11.49 7.56
CA GLU A 83 -23.75 -11.22 8.81
C GLU A 83 -22.50 -10.36 8.57
N LEU A 84 -21.72 -10.68 7.54
CA LEU A 84 -20.58 -9.87 7.13
C LEU A 84 -21.00 -8.45 6.73
N HIS A 85 -22.08 -8.30 5.95
CA HIS A 85 -22.63 -6.98 5.61
C HIS A 85 -23.09 -6.21 6.84
N ARG A 86 -23.69 -6.86 7.84
CA ARG A 86 -24.06 -6.20 9.11
C ARG A 86 -22.84 -5.73 9.88
N GLU A 87 -21.79 -6.54 9.98
CA GLU A 87 -20.56 -6.15 10.65
C GLU A 87 -19.87 -4.99 9.91
N LEU A 88 -19.82 -5.03 8.58
CA LEU A 88 -19.35 -3.91 7.76
C LEU A 88 -20.17 -2.63 7.98
N ALA A 89 -21.51 -2.75 8.03
CA ALA A 89 -22.40 -1.63 8.32
C ALA A 89 -22.15 -1.07 9.73
N ARG A 90 -21.97 -1.93 10.73
CA ARG A 90 -21.67 -1.55 12.12
C ARG A 90 -20.34 -0.79 12.22
N VAL A 91 -19.29 -1.28 11.56
CA VAL A 91 -17.98 -0.59 11.50
C VAL A 91 -18.11 0.76 10.79
N THR A 92 -18.89 0.83 9.71
CA THR A 92 -19.14 2.08 8.98
C THR A 92 -19.94 3.07 9.82
N GLN A 93 -20.97 2.63 10.53
CA GLN A 93 -21.77 3.45 11.44
C GLN A 93 -20.95 3.94 12.65
N ALA A 94 -20.01 3.12 13.16
CA ALA A 94 -19.08 3.55 14.18
C ALA A 94 -18.16 4.71 13.72
N ARG A 95 -17.94 4.89 12.40
CA ARG A 95 -17.28 6.09 11.87
C ARG A 95 -18.16 7.33 12.02
N HIS A 96 -19.47 7.20 11.83
CA HIS A 96 -20.43 8.29 12.05
C HIS A 96 -20.55 8.66 13.53
N LEU A 97 -20.40 7.70 14.45
CA LEU A 97 -20.36 7.98 15.90
C LEU A 97 -19.24 8.95 16.27
N VAL A 98 -18.08 8.92 15.60
CA VAL A 98 -17.01 9.92 15.84
C VAL A 98 -17.48 11.33 15.45
N SER A 99 -18.21 11.45 14.34
CA SER A 99 -18.78 12.73 13.90
C SER A 99 -19.90 13.20 14.84
N GLU A 100 -20.77 12.31 15.30
CA GLU A 100 -21.85 12.62 16.25
C GLU A 100 -21.30 13.01 17.63
N LEU A 101 -20.34 12.26 18.17
CA LEU A 101 -19.69 12.57 19.44
C LEU A 101 -18.91 13.90 19.39
N ARG A 102 -18.37 14.29 18.23
CA ARG A 102 -17.78 15.62 18.02
C ARG A 102 -18.83 16.74 18.08
N GLN A 103 -20.07 16.49 17.66
CA GLN A 103 -21.15 17.46 17.72
C GLN A 103 -21.75 17.58 19.13
N GLU A 104 -21.68 16.52 19.93
CA GLU A 104 -22.13 16.49 21.34
C GLU A 104 -21.12 17.12 22.32
N GLN A 105 -19.90 17.43 21.87
CA GLN A 105 -18.95 18.18 22.72
C GLN A 105 -19.44 19.62 22.95
N PRO A 106 -19.41 20.12 24.22
CA PRO A 106 -19.71 21.51 24.52
C PRO A 106 -18.88 22.44 23.64
N ARG A 107 -19.47 23.52 23.10
CA ARG A 107 -18.77 24.49 22.22
C ARG A 107 -17.48 25.07 22.83
N GLU A 108 -17.32 25.04 24.16
CA GLU A 108 -16.08 25.39 24.86
C GLU A 108 -15.02 24.27 24.87
N ALA A 109 -15.43 22.99 24.84
CA ALA A 109 -14.53 21.83 24.66
C ALA A 109 -14.18 21.59 23.17
N ALA A 110 -14.93 22.18 22.24
CA ALA A 110 -14.59 22.25 20.81
C ALA A 110 -13.37 23.16 20.52
N SER A 111 -12.77 23.77 21.56
CA SER A 111 -11.51 24.52 21.48
C SER A 111 -10.28 23.62 21.60
N ALA A 112 -10.29 22.41 21.02
CA ALA A 112 -9.04 21.87 20.54
C ALA A 112 -8.59 22.78 19.38
N PRO A 113 -7.38 23.36 19.42
CA PRO A 113 -6.98 24.29 18.39
C PRO A 113 -7.06 23.58 17.03
N ARG A 114 -7.96 24.06 16.14
CA ARG A 114 -8.12 23.59 14.75
C ARG A 114 -6.82 23.71 13.96
N VAL A 115 -5.89 24.53 14.46
CA VAL A 115 -4.48 24.59 14.10
C VAL A 115 -3.63 24.52 15.39
N GLU A 116 -3.00 23.38 15.66
CA GLU A 116 -2.08 23.20 16.80
C GLU A 116 -0.63 23.42 16.33
N ARG A 117 0.14 24.27 17.01
CA ARG A 117 1.58 24.40 16.77
C ARG A 117 2.36 23.39 17.60
N LEU A 118 3.19 22.60 16.95
CA LEU A 118 4.15 21.67 17.53
C LEU A 118 5.52 22.32 17.45
N ALA A 119 6.15 22.63 18.58
CA ALA A 119 7.44 23.33 18.59
C ALA A 119 8.63 22.38 18.42
N ASP A 120 8.55 21.18 18.99
CA ASP A 120 9.69 20.26 19.13
C ASP A 120 9.66 19.13 18.10
N VAL A 121 10.83 18.76 17.57
CA VAL A 121 10.98 17.70 16.56
C VAL A 121 10.50 16.34 17.09
N GLU A 122 10.75 16.05 18.36
CA GLU A 122 10.28 14.82 19.02
C GLU A 122 8.74 14.77 19.06
N ARG A 123 8.11 15.91 19.33
CA ARG A 123 6.64 16.02 19.34
C ARG A 123 6.07 15.92 17.94
N ILE A 124 6.76 16.43 16.93
CA ILE A 124 6.40 16.25 15.52
C ILE A 124 6.48 14.77 15.13
N ARG A 125 7.60 14.10 15.45
CA ARG A 125 7.79 12.66 15.19
C ARG A 125 6.70 11.82 15.86
N ALA A 126 6.45 12.02 17.15
CA ALA A 126 5.38 11.32 17.87
C ALA A 126 4.00 11.53 17.23
N ARG A 127 3.71 12.76 16.76
CA ARG A 127 2.45 13.06 16.07
C ARG A 127 2.36 12.40 14.70
N ILE A 128 3.44 12.35 13.93
CA ILE A 128 3.51 11.62 12.65
C ILE A 128 3.24 10.13 12.90
N ASP A 129 3.83 9.56 13.95
CA ASP A 129 3.65 8.16 14.32
C ASP A 129 2.19 7.86 14.69
N ASP A 130 1.56 8.70 15.52
CA ASP A 130 0.14 8.60 15.85
C ASP A 130 -0.75 8.67 14.60
N LEU A 131 -0.50 9.65 13.72
CA LEU A 131 -1.30 9.86 12.51
C LEU A 131 -1.16 8.69 11.54
N ALA A 132 0.07 8.22 11.28
CA ALA A 132 0.31 7.03 10.48
C ALA A 132 -0.30 5.78 11.14
N PHE A 133 -0.29 5.71 12.48
CA PHE A 133 -0.86 4.58 13.19
C PHE A 133 -2.36 4.48 12.98
N PHE A 134 -3.08 5.61 13.05
CA PHE A 134 -4.53 5.69 12.96
C PHE A 134 -5.08 5.86 11.55
N ALA A 135 -4.23 6.18 10.55
CA ALA A 135 -4.63 6.30 9.15
C ALA A 135 -5.41 5.07 8.66
N ARG A 136 -6.46 5.32 7.87
CA ARG A 136 -7.39 4.27 7.40
C ARG A 136 -7.57 4.23 5.90
N GLU A 137 -7.41 5.34 5.20
CA GLU A 137 -7.80 5.47 3.80
C GLU A 137 -6.62 5.91 2.94
N GLU A 138 -5.99 7.03 3.30
CA GLU A 138 -4.89 7.57 2.52
C GLU A 138 -3.91 8.44 3.30
N ILE A 139 -2.67 8.38 2.86
CA ILE A 139 -1.58 9.27 3.28
C ILE A 139 -1.03 9.93 2.02
N LEU A 140 -1.04 11.26 2.02
CA LEU A 140 -0.54 12.08 0.93
C LEU A 140 0.69 12.85 1.42
N SER A 141 1.79 12.79 0.70
CA SER A 141 2.97 13.58 1.05
C SER A 141 3.56 14.31 -0.14
N VAL A 142 4.00 15.54 0.10
CA VAL A 142 4.94 16.29 -0.73
C VAL A 142 6.12 16.59 0.17
N GLU A 143 7.29 16.07 -0.17
CA GLU A 143 8.46 16.18 0.69
C GLU A 143 9.68 16.66 -0.11
N PRO A 144 10.13 17.90 0.10
CA PRO A 144 11.20 18.51 -0.69
C PRO A 144 12.60 18.12 -0.16
N TYR A 145 12.76 16.90 0.39
CA TYR A 145 14.08 16.45 0.85
C TYR A 145 14.96 16.08 -0.33
N VAL A 146 16.26 16.35 -0.20
CA VAL A 146 17.28 15.90 -1.15
C VAL A 146 17.83 14.55 -0.71
N GLU A 147 18.02 14.34 0.59
CA GLU A 147 18.57 13.11 1.15
C GLU A 147 17.81 12.73 2.42
N LEU A 148 17.55 11.44 2.59
CA LEU A 148 17.06 10.89 3.83
C LEU A 148 18.22 10.22 4.56
N THR A 149 18.36 10.55 5.85
CA THR A 149 19.34 9.88 6.70
C THR A 149 18.93 8.41 6.90
N PRO A 150 19.89 7.50 7.16
CA PRO A 150 19.58 6.11 7.49
C PRO A 150 18.61 5.96 8.68
N GLU A 151 18.72 6.85 9.67
CA GLU A 151 17.79 6.91 10.82
C GLU A 151 16.36 7.23 10.38
N ASN A 152 16.17 8.25 9.52
CA ASN A 152 14.84 8.61 9.01
C ASN A 152 14.22 7.46 8.20
N ILE A 153 15.00 6.78 7.36
CA ILE A 153 14.54 5.61 6.59
C ILE A 153 14.16 4.47 7.54
N ALA A 154 15.00 4.17 8.54
CA ALA A 154 14.74 3.12 9.52
C ALA A 154 13.49 3.38 10.35
N HIS A 155 13.21 4.65 10.66
CA HIS A 155 12.00 5.08 11.39
C HIS A 155 10.74 5.00 10.52
N ALA A 156 10.78 5.54 9.30
CA ALA A 156 9.61 5.63 8.42
C ALA A 156 9.18 4.27 7.84
N ARG A 157 10.15 3.44 7.42
CA ARG A 157 9.89 2.14 6.78
C ARG A 157 8.86 1.26 7.49
N PRO A 158 8.94 0.96 8.81
CA PRO A 158 7.95 0.11 9.47
C PRO A 158 6.54 0.72 9.47
N LEU A 159 6.42 2.05 9.55
CA LEU A 159 5.14 2.76 9.53
C LEU A 159 4.48 2.65 8.15
N ASP A 160 5.23 2.92 7.08
CA ASP A 160 4.72 2.84 5.71
C ASP A 160 4.32 1.41 5.34
N GLN A 161 5.18 0.44 5.67
CA GLN A 161 4.88 -0.97 5.42
C GLN A 161 3.61 -1.42 6.17
N ARG A 162 3.41 -0.95 7.40
CA ARG A 162 2.18 -1.24 8.15
C ARG A 162 0.96 -0.62 7.48
N CYS A 163 1.06 0.61 7.00
CA CYS A 163 -0.03 1.30 6.30
C CYS A 163 -0.40 0.56 4.99
N LEU A 164 0.59 0.23 4.17
CA LEU A 164 0.38 -0.51 2.92
C LEU A 164 -0.24 -1.90 3.16
N ARG A 165 0.23 -2.65 4.17
CA ARG A 165 -0.37 -3.95 4.55
C ARG A 165 -1.83 -3.84 4.98
N ARG A 166 -2.25 -2.70 5.54
CA ARG A 166 -3.64 -2.41 5.92
C ARG A 166 -4.50 -1.91 4.76
N GLY A 167 -3.93 -1.74 3.57
CA GLY A 167 -4.64 -1.21 2.39
C GLY A 167 -4.76 0.31 2.37
N VAL A 168 -4.03 1.04 3.23
CA VAL A 168 -3.98 2.51 3.19
C VAL A 168 -3.23 2.95 1.94
N ARG A 169 -3.82 3.85 1.15
CA ARG A 169 -3.20 4.36 -0.08
C ARG A 169 -2.13 5.38 0.26
N ILE A 170 -0.89 5.11 -0.10
CA ILE A 170 0.21 6.08 0.04
C ILE A 170 0.47 6.73 -1.32
N ARG A 171 0.36 8.06 -1.40
CA ARG A 171 0.73 8.87 -2.56
C ARG A 171 1.79 9.89 -2.15
N SER A 172 2.97 9.81 -2.74
CA SER A 172 4.08 10.69 -2.39
C SER A 172 4.67 11.38 -3.61
N VAL A 173 4.95 12.68 -3.49
CA VAL A 173 5.70 13.46 -4.47
C VAL A 173 7.04 13.87 -3.87
N VAL A 174 8.12 13.57 -4.58
CA VAL A 174 9.50 13.87 -4.20
C VAL A 174 10.21 14.63 -5.32
N PRO A 175 11.24 15.45 -5.03
CA PRO A 175 12.05 16.06 -6.07
C PRO A 175 12.91 15.02 -6.79
N GLY A 176 13.20 15.24 -8.09
CA GLY A 176 14.10 14.38 -8.86
C GLY A 176 15.52 14.26 -8.29
N THR A 177 15.98 15.29 -7.56
CA THR A 177 17.27 15.28 -6.86
C THR A 177 17.36 14.19 -5.79
N ALA A 178 16.23 13.79 -5.18
CA ALA A 178 16.20 12.72 -4.19
C ALA A 178 16.61 11.34 -4.75
N LEU A 179 16.50 11.17 -6.07
CA LEU A 179 16.92 9.93 -6.74
C LEU A 179 18.43 9.84 -6.93
N GLY A 180 19.17 10.95 -6.76
CA GLY A 180 20.63 10.97 -6.81
C GLY A 180 21.29 10.33 -5.59
N HIS A 181 20.58 10.22 -4.47
CA HIS A 181 21.08 9.59 -3.24
C HIS A 181 20.65 8.11 -3.18
N PRO A 182 21.58 7.13 -3.30
CA PRO A 182 21.22 5.72 -3.44
C PRO A 182 20.37 5.13 -2.32
N PRO A 183 20.61 5.43 -1.02
CA PRO A 183 19.72 4.97 0.07
C PRO A 183 18.29 5.49 -0.05
N THR A 184 18.11 6.77 -0.40
CA THR A 184 16.79 7.37 -0.60
C THR A 184 16.09 6.75 -1.80
N ALA A 185 16.77 6.66 -2.94
CA ALA A 185 16.23 6.05 -4.15
C ALA A 185 15.84 4.58 -3.92
N GLY A 186 16.66 3.80 -3.20
CA GLY A 186 16.36 2.42 -2.82
C GLY A 186 15.10 2.29 -1.97
N TYR A 187 14.95 3.14 -0.95
CA TYR A 187 13.77 3.16 -0.10
C TYR A 187 12.49 3.55 -0.86
N LEU A 188 12.54 4.57 -1.72
CA LEU A 188 11.40 4.97 -2.56
C LEU A 188 10.98 3.83 -3.49
N ARG A 189 11.93 3.14 -4.12
CA ARG A 189 11.62 1.98 -4.98
C ARG A 189 11.02 0.82 -4.17
N GLU A 190 11.51 0.57 -2.96
CA GLU A 190 10.95 -0.42 -2.05
C GLU A 190 9.49 -0.12 -1.70
N LEU A 191 9.16 1.14 -1.41
CA LEU A 191 7.78 1.54 -1.17
C LEU A 191 6.90 1.38 -2.42
N SER A 192 7.43 1.74 -3.59
CA SER A 192 6.70 1.62 -4.84
C SER A 192 6.38 0.16 -5.18
N SER A 193 7.33 -0.77 -4.99
CA SER A 193 7.10 -2.21 -5.22
C SER A 193 6.08 -2.83 -4.27
N ARG A 194 5.83 -2.19 -3.11
CA ARG A 194 4.81 -2.57 -2.13
C ARG A 194 3.45 -1.89 -2.37
N GLY A 195 3.30 -1.15 -3.47
CA GLY A 195 2.04 -0.54 -3.90
C GLY A 195 1.88 0.94 -3.53
N ALA A 196 2.89 1.59 -2.94
CA ALA A 196 2.87 3.04 -2.82
C ALA A 196 2.98 3.70 -4.20
N GLN A 197 2.25 4.79 -4.40
CA GLN A 197 2.33 5.57 -5.64
C GLN A 197 3.30 6.72 -5.41
N ILE A 198 4.46 6.67 -6.05
CA ILE A 198 5.50 7.68 -5.93
C ILE A 198 5.64 8.40 -7.26
N ARG A 199 5.63 9.72 -7.21
CA ARG A 199 5.86 10.61 -8.35
C ARG A 199 7.03 11.56 -8.07
N VAL A 200 7.65 12.00 -9.14
CA VAL A 200 8.87 12.78 -9.17
C VAL A 200 8.54 14.13 -9.78
N ALA A 201 8.65 15.19 -8.99
CA ALA A 201 8.53 16.56 -9.45
C ALA A 201 9.91 17.10 -9.87
N ARG A 202 9.93 17.97 -10.89
CA ARG A 202 11.15 18.66 -11.33
C ARG A 202 11.71 19.57 -10.25
N THR A 203 10.82 20.32 -9.60
CA THR A 203 11.11 21.23 -8.49
C THR A 203 9.91 21.23 -7.55
N VAL A 204 10.15 21.07 -6.25
CA VAL A 204 9.12 21.19 -5.24
C VAL A 204 9.73 21.77 -3.97
N THR A 205 9.08 22.76 -3.39
CA THR A 205 9.52 23.44 -2.15
C THR A 205 8.51 23.26 -1.03
N GLU A 206 7.30 22.90 -1.38
CA GLU A 206 6.18 22.67 -0.48
C GLU A 206 6.41 21.38 0.32
N ARG A 207 6.25 21.48 1.63
CA ARG A 207 6.23 20.31 2.52
C ARG A 207 4.82 20.15 3.07
N VAL A 208 4.11 19.12 2.61
CA VAL A 208 2.72 18.84 2.98
C VAL A 208 2.59 17.37 3.31
N LEU A 209 2.07 17.04 4.49
CA LEU A 209 1.63 15.70 4.83
C LEU A 209 0.14 15.75 5.16
N VAL A 210 -0.67 14.88 4.56
CA VAL A 210 -2.11 14.78 4.82
C VAL A 210 -2.49 13.33 5.12
N TYR A 211 -3.29 13.14 6.16
CA TYR A 211 -3.80 11.85 6.62
C TYR A 211 -5.32 11.84 6.54
N ASP A 212 -5.88 10.82 5.88
CA ASP A 212 -7.32 10.58 5.71
C ASP A 212 -8.11 11.83 5.27
N ARG A 213 -7.47 12.71 4.48
CA ARG A 213 -8.04 13.97 3.95
C ARG A 213 -8.62 14.93 4.99
N SER A 214 -8.33 14.73 6.27
CA SER A 214 -8.95 15.47 7.39
C SER A 214 -7.94 16.10 8.34
N THR A 215 -6.69 15.65 8.30
CA THR A 215 -5.61 16.18 9.12
C THR A 215 -4.39 16.42 8.25
N ALA A 216 -3.83 17.62 8.32
CA ALA A 216 -2.61 17.97 7.62
C ALA A 216 -1.52 18.42 8.60
N LEU A 217 -0.28 18.18 8.22
CA LEU A 217 0.91 18.63 8.92
C LEU A 217 1.77 19.42 7.93
N VAL A 218 2.07 20.67 8.27
CA VAL A 218 2.90 21.58 7.46
C VAL A 218 3.94 22.23 8.37
N PRO A 219 5.15 22.55 7.89
CA PRO A 219 6.13 23.25 8.71
C PRO A 219 5.65 24.66 9.06
N VAL A 220 6.04 25.17 10.23
CA VAL A 220 5.84 26.59 10.61
C VAL A 220 6.68 27.49 9.71
N ASP A 221 7.88 27.03 9.39
CA ASP A 221 8.84 27.70 8.51
C ASP A 221 9.27 26.70 7.44
N PRO A 222 8.86 26.90 6.16
CA PRO A 222 9.22 25.98 5.07
C PRO A 222 10.74 25.83 4.87
N ASP A 223 11.51 26.86 5.20
CA ASP A 223 12.97 26.87 5.04
C ASP A 223 13.68 26.28 6.27
N ASP A 224 13.01 26.22 7.43
CA ASP A 224 13.55 25.66 8.67
C ASP A 224 12.51 24.80 9.41
N THR A 225 12.48 23.51 9.05
CA THR A 225 11.60 22.52 9.70
C THR A 225 11.86 22.32 11.20
N ALA A 226 12.99 22.78 11.75
CA ALA A 226 13.27 22.70 13.18
C ALA A 226 12.45 23.71 14.00
N ARG A 227 11.85 24.72 13.37
CA ARG A 227 11.03 25.76 14.05
C ARG A 227 9.63 25.30 14.43
N GLY A 228 9.28 24.07 14.06
CA GLY A 228 8.04 23.43 14.40
C GLY A 228 7.17 23.08 13.19
N ALA A 229 6.03 22.45 13.47
CA ALA A 229 4.99 22.15 12.49
C ALA A 229 3.62 22.59 12.99
N LEU A 230 2.72 22.90 12.06
CA LEU A 230 1.31 23.16 12.30
C LEU A 230 0.52 21.90 11.96
N LEU A 231 -0.21 21.40 12.95
CA LEU A 231 -1.18 20.32 12.82
C LEU A 231 -2.56 20.94 12.57
N VAL A 232 -3.03 20.83 11.34
CA VAL A 232 -4.23 21.47 10.84
C VAL A 232 -5.34 20.45 10.70
N ARG A 233 -6.49 20.72 11.33
CA ARG A 233 -7.73 19.94 11.21
C ARG A 233 -8.89 20.78 10.70
N GLU A 234 -8.61 22.04 10.33
CA GLU A 234 -9.61 22.94 9.78
C GLU A 234 -9.95 22.55 8.34
N GLU A 235 -11.21 22.19 8.09
CA GLU A 235 -11.67 21.64 6.80
C GLU A 235 -11.29 22.52 5.61
N GLY A 236 -11.49 23.84 5.72
CA GLY A 236 -11.16 24.78 4.66
C GLY A 236 -9.66 24.82 4.35
N LEU A 237 -8.79 24.77 5.37
CA LEU A 237 -7.35 24.75 5.18
C LEU A 237 -6.87 23.40 4.62
N VAL A 238 -7.40 22.30 5.14
CA VAL A 238 -7.09 20.95 4.62
C VAL A 238 -7.53 20.81 3.17
N ALA A 239 -8.70 21.33 2.79
CA ALA A 239 -9.16 21.33 1.41
C ALA A 239 -8.20 22.10 0.48
N GLN A 240 -7.66 23.24 0.91
CA GLN A 240 -6.67 24.00 0.14
C GLN A 240 -5.35 23.24 0.00
N LEU A 241 -4.89 22.56 1.05
CA LEU A 241 -3.69 21.72 1.00
C LEU A 241 -3.86 20.50 0.11
N LEU A 242 -5.06 19.91 0.08
CA LEU A 242 -5.43 18.83 -0.84
C LEU A 242 -5.41 19.32 -2.28
N ALA A 243 -5.99 20.50 -2.56
CA ALA A 243 -5.96 21.09 -3.91
C ALA A 243 -4.52 21.39 -4.37
N LEU A 244 -3.67 21.88 -3.48
CA LEU A 244 -2.25 22.07 -3.74
C LEU A 244 -1.54 20.74 -4.05
N PHE A 245 -1.78 19.71 -3.23
CA PHE A 245 -1.25 18.36 -3.47
C PHE A 245 -1.69 17.83 -4.83
N ASP A 246 -2.98 17.90 -5.17
CA ASP A 246 -3.51 17.34 -6.41
C ASP A 246 -2.93 18.05 -7.65
N LYS A 247 -2.66 19.37 -7.55
CA LYS A 247 -1.95 20.11 -8.60
C LYS A 247 -0.52 19.61 -8.79
N ILE A 248 0.25 19.55 -7.70
CA ILE A 248 1.64 19.06 -7.72
C ILE A 248 1.69 17.61 -8.22
N TRP A 249 0.74 16.78 -7.80
CA TRP A 249 0.63 15.38 -8.19
C TRP A 249 0.39 15.23 -9.70
N CYS A 250 -0.52 16.01 -10.27
CA CYS A 250 -0.83 15.99 -11.70
C CYS A 250 0.38 16.44 -12.56
N ASP A 251 1.16 17.39 -12.08
CA ASP A 251 2.34 17.93 -12.77
C ASP A 251 3.60 17.05 -12.62
N ALA A 252 3.59 16.06 -11.71
CA ALA A 252 4.71 15.18 -11.42
C ALA A 252 4.70 13.88 -12.26
N ASP A 253 5.89 13.39 -12.61
CA ASP A 253 6.09 12.19 -13.42
C ASP A 253 6.10 10.93 -12.55
N PRO A 254 5.67 9.75 -13.03
CA PRO A 254 5.84 8.50 -12.29
C PRO A 254 7.30 8.21 -11.93
N LEU A 255 7.54 7.57 -10.78
CA LEU A 255 8.88 7.10 -10.42
C LEU A 255 9.45 6.19 -11.53
N PRO A 256 10.65 6.47 -12.06
CA PRO A 256 11.27 5.62 -13.08
C PRO A 256 11.41 4.20 -12.56
N ARG A 257 10.85 3.24 -13.30
CA ARG A 257 11.06 1.82 -13.01
C ARG A 257 12.53 1.51 -13.30
N LEU A 258 13.21 0.90 -12.34
CA LEU A 258 14.40 0.14 -12.70
C LEU A 258 13.85 -1.08 -13.43
N ASP A 259 14.09 -1.17 -14.73
CA ASP A 259 13.81 -2.39 -15.46
C ASP A 259 14.54 -3.53 -14.74
N GLU A 260 13.84 -4.64 -14.48
CA GLU A 260 14.38 -5.83 -13.80
C GLU A 260 15.45 -6.58 -14.63
N ASN A 261 16.08 -5.90 -15.59
CA ASN A 261 17.16 -6.40 -16.43
C ASN A 261 18.26 -5.32 -16.55
N GLY A 262 19.30 -5.41 -15.72
CA GLY A 262 20.58 -4.75 -15.99
C GLY A 262 21.15 -3.93 -14.84
N ASP A 263 22.19 -4.49 -14.23
CA ASP A 263 23.17 -3.92 -13.30
C ASP A 263 23.41 -2.40 -13.44
N ASP A 264 23.35 -1.67 -12.32
CA ASP A 264 23.77 -0.25 -12.20
C ASP A 264 25.30 -0.07 -12.43
N ARG A 265 26.01 -1.15 -12.78
CA ARG A 265 27.41 -1.16 -13.22
C ARG A 265 27.61 -0.89 -14.70
N ASP A 266 26.56 -0.99 -15.52
CA ASP A 266 26.69 -0.78 -16.96
C ASP A 266 26.50 0.67 -17.38
N ARG A 267 25.99 1.56 -16.50
CA ARG A 267 25.82 2.97 -16.87
C ARG A 267 27.19 3.66 -17.00
N PRO A 268 27.49 4.31 -18.15
CA PRO A 268 28.76 5.01 -18.34
C PRO A 268 28.96 6.08 -17.27
N THR A 269 30.15 6.15 -16.69
CA THR A 269 30.57 7.31 -15.90
C THR A 269 30.54 8.59 -16.74
N GLU A 270 30.55 9.78 -16.12
CA GLU A 270 30.53 11.07 -16.86
C GLU A 270 31.67 11.17 -17.91
N LEU A 271 32.84 10.62 -17.60
CA LEU A 271 33.96 10.57 -18.54
C LEU A 271 33.68 9.61 -19.70
N GLU A 272 33.12 8.44 -19.43
CA GLU A 272 32.75 7.45 -20.45
C GLU A 272 31.59 7.92 -21.32
N GLN A 273 30.62 8.66 -20.77
CA GLN A 273 29.54 9.27 -21.53
C GLN A 273 30.09 10.32 -22.51
N ARG A 274 31.04 11.16 -22.07
CA ARG A 274 31.72 12.12 -22.96
C ARG A 274 32.58 11.43 -24.02
N VAL A 275 33.22 10.30 -23.69
CA VAL A 275 33.94 9.46 -24.67
C VAL A 275 32.96 8.85 -25.68
N LEU A 276 31.82 8.35 -25.23
CA LEU A 276 30.76 7.76 -26.05
C LEU A 276 30.18 8.77 -27.04
N GLU A 277 29.85 9.98 -26.59
CA GLU A 277 29.40 11.05 -27.47
C GLU A 277 30.48 11.46 -28.48
N SER A 278 31.72 11.62 -28.03
CA SER A 278 32.84 11.99 -28.90
C SER A 278 33.10 10.90 -29.96
N MET A 279 33.03 9.62 -29.61
CA MET A 279 33.22 8.52 -30.57
C MET A 279 32.09 8.44 -31.60
N CYS A 280 30.88 8.86 -31.24
CA CYS A 280 29.74 8.92 -32.16
C CYS A 280 29.85 10.10 -33.14
N ARG A 281 30.48 11.21 -32.72
CA ARG A 281 30.70 12.40 -33.56
C ARG A 281 31.93 12.28 -34.45
N VAL A 282 33.01 11.65 -33.96
CA VAL A 282 34.33 11.70 -34.61
C VAL A 282 34.90 10.30 -34.85
N SER A 283 35.39 10.07 -36.08
CA SER A 283 35.90 8.76 -36.50
C SER A 283 37.33 8.45 -36.02
N LYS A 284 38.11 9.45 -35.57
CA LYS A 284 39.52 9.30 -35.17
C LYS A 284 39.74 9.54 -33.67
N ASP A 285 40.41 8.60 -33.01
CA ASP A 285 40.69 8.67 -31.57
C ASP A 285 41.57 9.85 -31.16
N GLU A 286 42.50 10.28 -32.03
CA GLU A 286 43.36 11.42 -31.73
C GLU A 286 42.56 12.73 -31.60
N VAL A 287 41.44 12.83 -32.33
CA VAL A 287 40.58 14.01 -32.28
C VAL A 287 39.71 13.97 -31.03
N GLY A 288 39.08 12.83 -30.74
CA GLY A 288 38.26 12.68 -29.54
C GLY A 288 39.06 12.80 -28.23
N ALA A 289 40.28 12.26 -28.20
CA ALA A 289 41.18 12.43 -27.05
C ALA A 289 41.55 13.91 -26.82
N ARG A 290 41.77 14.67 -27.91
CA ARG A 290 42.06 16.11 -27.84
C ARG A 290 40.85 16.92 -27.38
N GLU A 291 39.64 16.60 -27.84
CA GLU A 291 38.38 17.23 -27.37
C GLU A 291 38.18 17.07 -25.86
N LEU A 292 38.57 15.91 -25.32
CA LEU A 292 38.36 15.56 -23.92
C LEU A 292 39.55 15.89 -23.01
N GLY A 293 40.65 16.39 -23.57
CA GLY A 293 41.85 16.75 -22.79
C GLY A 293 42.57 15.55 -22.16
N ILE A 294 42.43 14.34 -22.73
CA ILE A 294 43.04 13.10 -22.22
C ILE A 294 44.04 12.50 -23.20
N SER A 295 44.90 11.59 -22.73
CA SER A 295 45.83 10.88 -23.62
C SER A 295 45.08 9.96 -24.59
N VAL A 296 45.62 9.77 -25.81
CA VAL A 296 45.04 8.85 -26.82
C VAL A 296 44.95 7.42 -26.29
N ARG A 297 45.92 7.00 -25.46
CA ARG A 297 45.90 5.69 -24.79
C ARG A 297 44.72 5.55 -23.83
N THR A 298 44.46 6.58 -23.03
CA THR A 298 43.33 6.60 -22.09
C THR A 298 42.00 6.59 -22.82
N TYR A 299 41.87 7.41 -23.88
CA TYR A 299 40.68 7.44 -24.72
C TYR A 299 40.38 6.08 -25.36
N ARG A 300 41.38 5.45 -25.98
CA ARG A 300 41.24 4.11 -26.59
C ARG A 300 40.83 3.04 -25.59
N ARG A 301 41.33 3.11 -24.36
CA ARG A 301 40.93 2.20 -23.28
C ARG A 301 39.44 2.34 -22.99
N HIS A 302 38.96 3.57 -22.75
CA HIS A 302 37.53 3.81 -22.51
C HIS A 302 36.64 3.42 -23.71
N VAL A 303 37.11 3.63 -24.94
CA VAL A 303 36.38 3.14 -26.13
C VAL A 303 36.30 1.62 -26.14
N ALA A 304 37.40 0.92 -25.84
CA ALA A 304 37.39 -0.55 -25.80
C ALA A 304 36.46 -1.08 -24.70
N ASP A 305 36.51 -0.47 -23.50
CA ASP A 305 35.65 -0.82 -22.37
C ASP A 305 34.17 -0.60 -22.73
N LEU A 306 33.82 0.55 -23.32
CA LEU A 306 32.46 0.85 -23.79
C LEU A 306 31.97 -0.10 -24.88
N MET A 307 32.84 -0.48 -25.82
CA MET A 307 32.50 -1.45 -26.87
C MET A 307 32.20 -2.83 -26.27
N GLN A 308 32.97 -3.25 -25.26
CA GLN A 308 32.78 -4.51 -24.56
C GLN A 308 31.48 -4.50 -23.74
N VAL A 309 31.22 -3.43 -22.97
CA VAL A 309 29.98 -3.28 -22.19
C VAL A 309 28.76 -3.23 -23.12
N LEU A 310 28.84 -2.51 -24.23
CA LEU A 310 27.74 -2.42 -25.19
C LEU A 310 27.52 -3.73 -25.94
N GLY A 311 28.52 -4.61 -26.02
CA GLY A 311 28.50 -5.82 -26.86
C GLY A 311 28.62 -5.51 -28.36
N ALA A 312 29.27 -4.39 -28.71
CA ALA A 312 29.33 -3.90 -30.07
C ALA A 312 30.58 -4.40 -30.81
N ALA A 313 30.41 -4.84 -32.07
CA ALA A 313 31.51 -5.23 -32.94
C ALA A 313 32.13 -4.04 -33.71
N GLY A 314 31.45 -2.88 -33.74
CA GLY A 314 31.95 -1.64 -34.33
C GLY A 314 31.27 -0.38 -33.78
N ARG A 315 31.89 0.79 -33.97
CA ARG A 315 31.37 2.08 -33.47
C ARG A 315 29.94 2.43 -33.92
N PRO A 316 29.54 2.17 -35.18
CA PRO A 316 28.15 2.43 -35.59
C PRO A 316 27.14 1.57 -34.81
N GLN A 317 27.50 0.32 -34.51
CA GLN A 317 26.68 -0.57 -33.70
C GLN A 317 26.65 -0.11 -32.23
N ALA A 318 27.78 0.36 -31.70
CA ALA A 318 27.85 0.92 -30.35
C ALA A 318 26.96 2.16 -30.20
N ALA A 319 26.93 3.06 -31.19
CA ALA A 319 26.06 4.23 -31.17
C ALA A 319 24.57 3.86 -31.16
N LEU A 320 24.18 2.86 -31.96
CA LEU A 320 22.79 2.37 -31.98
C LEU A 320 22.40 1.77 -30.63
N LEU A 321 23.23 0.88 -30.09
CA LEU A 321 22.98 0.20 -28.82
C LEU A 321 23.01 1.17 -27.63
N ALA A 322 23.86 2.20 -27.68
CA ALA A 322 23.89 3.25 -26.68
C ALA A 322 22.59 4.08 -26.69
N ARG A 323 22.05 4.38 -27.87
CA ARG A 323 20.75 5.06 -28.01
C ARG A 323 19.58 4.20 -27.52
N GLU A 324 19.59 2.91 -27.83
CA GLU A 324 18.58 1.96 -27.33
C GLU A 324 18.61 1.82 -25.79
N ARG A 325 19.80 1.93 -25.18
CA ARG A 325 19.98 1.96 -23.72
C ARG A 325 19.80 3.35 -23.08
N GLY A 326 19.51 4.39 -23.86
CA GLY A 326 19.31 5.76 -23.37
C GLY A 326 20.56 6.44 -22.82
N TRP A 327 21.75 6.08 -23.30
CA TRP A 327 23.04 6.67 -22.85
C TRP A 327 23.44 7.93 -23.62
N ILE A 328 22.90 8.11 -24.84
CA ILE A 328 23.11 9.26 -25.74
C ILE A 328 21.82 9.64 -26.47
#